data_AF-A0A8C3IF70-F1
#
_entry.id   AF-A0A8C3IF70-F1
#
_cell.length_a   1.000
_cell.length_b   1.000
_cell.length_c   1.000
_cell.angle_alpha   90.00
_cell.angle_beta   90.00
_cell.angle_gamma   90.00
#
_symmetry.space_group_name_H-M   'P 1'
#
loop_
_entity.id
_entity.type
_entity.pdbx_description
1 polymer ?
#
loop_
_entity_poly.entity_id
_entity_poly.type
_entity_poly.pdbx_seq_one_letter_code
_entity_poly.pdbx_strand_id
1 'polypeptide(L)'
;MVVQGSRGFVLHGNRRCIINRRLQVPVRIAMAELGLNDHHQNEVINYMRFARSKRGLRLKTVDSCFQDLKDSRLVEETFTIDEVTEMLDGLQTVVHSEVESELINTSYTNVLLLRQLFSQAEKWYLKLQTDISELENRELLEQVAEFEKAEFTSSNKKPSSELIKPKLAPLNEGGSELLNKEITRLQEENEKLKTRLKTIETQATSALDEKSKLEKSLKDLQMIQGDQKTNITQDISELEDTVSALRCQFEKTLNDSTANQKFLEENLVTTKHDLLKVQDQLSTAEKELEKKFQQTAAYRNMKEILNKKNEQIKDLRRRLSRTTAAF
;
A
#
# COMPACT_ATOMS: atom_id res chain seq x y z
N MET A 1 44.02 107.66 -24.66
CA MET A 1 45.00 107.17 -25.65
C MET A 1 44.73 105.69 -25.89
N VAL A 2 44.35 105.34 -27.13
CA VAL A 2 44.49 104.03 -27.84
C VAL A 2 43.96 102.77 -27.11
N VAL A 3 42.76 102.20 -27.35
CA VAL A 3 42.12 101.56 -28.55
C VAL A 3 42.49 100.07 -28.75
N GLN A 4 41.45 99.21 -28.67
CA GLN A 4 41.16 97.91 -29.36
C GLN A 4 42.16 96.74 -29.26
N GLY A 5 41.79 95.44 -29.33
CA GLY A 5 40.51 94.78 -29.58
C GLY A 5 40.67 93.25 -29.79
N SER A 6 39.63 92.52 -29.40
CA SER A 6 38.96 91.37 -30.05
C SER A 6 39.70 90.20 -30.74
N ARG A 7 39.12 88.99 -30.49
CA ARG A 7 38.97 87.74 -31.30
C ARG A 7 39.62 86.54 -30.58
N GLY A 8 38.96 85.45 -30.15
CA GLY A 8 37.69 84.83 -30.55
C GLY A 8 37.93 83.80 -31.67
N PHE A 9 37.98 82.49 -31.37
CA PHE A 9 37.61 81.41 -32.30
C PHE A 9 37.38 80.06 -31.57
N VAL A 10 36.16 79.55 -31.70
CA VAL A 10 35.67 78.19 -31.41
C VAL A 10 35.73 77.38 -32.71
N LEU A 11 35.88 76.05 -32.67
CA LEU A 11 35.30 75.02 -33.58
C LEU A 11 35.86 73.62 -33.17
N HIS A 12 35.08 72.72 -32.54
CA HIS A 12 34.32 71.59 -33.11
C HIS A 12 35.14 70.53 -33.90
N GLY A 13 35.10 69.25 -33.47
CA GLY A 13 35.63 68.14 -34.29
C GLY A 13 35.77 66.74 -33.66
N ASN A 14 34.63 66.12 -33.34
CA ASN A 14 34.33 64.68 -33.15
C ASN A 14 35.24 63.63 -33.86
N ARG A 15 35.66 62.52 -33.18
CA ARG A 15 35.52 61.09 -33.64
C ARG A 15 36.29 60.03 -32.80
N ARG A 16 35.54 58.99 -32.38
CA ARG A 16 35.82 57.53 -32.23
C ARG A 16 36.80 57.07 -31.11
N CYS A 17 36.32 56.42 -30.05
CA CYS A 17 35.83 55.03 -29.92
C CYS A 17 36.95 53.97 -29.87
N ILE A 18 37.36 53.54 -28.67
CA ILE A 18 37.83 52.17 -28.39
C ILE A 18 37.18 51.68 -27.08
N ILE A 19 36.28 50.74 -27.31
CA ILE A 19 35.57 49.80 -26.45
C ILE A 19 36.48 49.22 -25.37
N ASN A 20 36.09 49.35 -24.09
CA ASN A 20 36.53 48.41 -23.05
C ASN A 20 35.29 47.74 -22.46
N ARG A 21 35.04 46.50 -22.92
CA ARG A 21 33.95 45.63 -22.49
C ARG A 21 34.13 45.30 -21.01
N ARG A 22 33.49 46.06 -20.13
CA ARG A 22 33.06 45.49 -18.85
C ARG A 22 32.06 44.38 -19.18
N LEU A 23 32.38 43.15 -18.79
CA LEU A 23 31.42 42.07 -18.69
C LEU A 23 30.29 42.56 -17.79
N GLN A 24 29.25 43.10 -18.40
CA GLN A 24 27.97 43.32 -17.77
C GLN A 24 27.31 41.95 -17.77
N VAL A 25 27.61 41.16 -16.73
CA VAL A 25 26.76 40.03 -16.35
C VAL A 25 25.36 40.64 -16.25
N PRO A 26 24.37 40.17 -17.05
CA PRO A 26 23.02 40.59 -16.82
C PRO A 26 22.65 40.01 -15.47
N VAL A 27 22.71 40.85 -14.44
CA VAL A 27 21.92 40.64 -13.23
C VAL A 27 20.51 40.61 -13.77
N ARG A 28 19.99 39.40 -14.00
CA ARG A 28 18.57 39.15 -14.06
C ARG A 28 18.04 39.85 -12.83
N ILE A 29 17.37 40.98 -13.03
CA ILE A 29 16.48 41.54 -12.01
C ILE A 29 15.58 40.36 -11.70
N ALA A 30 15.80 39.73 -10.56
CA ALA A 30 14.89 38.72 -10.06
C ALA A 30 13.53 39.43 -10.06
N MET A 31 12.65 39.00 -10.96
CA MET A 31 11.25 39.38 -10.84
C MET A 31 10.89 38.98 -9.42
N ALA A 32 10.46 39.94 -8.60
CA ALA A 32 10.01 39.67 -7.25
C ALA A 32 8.73 38.85 -7.39
N GLU A 33 8.87 37.55 -7.61
CA GLU A 33 7.76 36.62 -7.68
C GLU A 33 7.17 36.56 -6.28
N LEU A 34 5.90 36.93 -6.14
CA LEU A 34 5.14 36.86 -4.89
C LEU A 34 4.93 35.41 -4.40
N GLY A 35 5.66 34.43 -4.95
CA GLY A 35 5.49 33.00 -4.71
C GLY A 35 4.18 32.44 -5.28
N LEU A 36 3.53 33.16 -6.19
CA LEU A 36 2.23 32.82 -6.77
C LEU A 36 2.39 32.23 -8.17
N ASN A 37 1.44 31.39 -8.58
CA ASN A 37 1.32 30.95 -9.97
C ASN A 37 1.00 32.14 -10.90
N ASP A 38 1.44 32.09 -12.16
CA ASP A 38 1.29 33.13 -13.18
C ASP A 38 -0.13 33.70 -13.27
N HIS A 39 -1.15 32.83 -13.22
CA HIS A 39 -2.54 33.25 -13.22
C HIS A 39 -2.87 34.15 -12.01
N HIS A 40 -2.50 33.71 -10.80
CA HIS A 40 -2.77 34.46 -9.57
C HIS A 40 -1.90 35.72 -9.47
N GLN A 41 -0.66 35.69 -10.00
CA GLN A 41 0.18 36.87 -10.10
C GLN A 41 -0.45 37.93 -11.00
N ASN A 42 -1.00 37.54 -12.15
CA ASN A 42 -1.73 38.46 -13.03
C ASN A 42 -2.97 39.06 -12.35
N GLU A 43 -3.75 38.26 -11.63
CA GLU A 43 -4.92 38.74 -10.87
C GLU A 43 -4.51 39.75 -9.78
N VAL A 44 -3.42 39.48 -9.06
CA VAL A 44 -2.85 40.41 -8.07
C VAL A 44 -2.41 41.72 -8.74
N ILE A 45 -1.72 41.67 -9.88
CA ILE A 45 -1.32 42.86 -10.64
C ILE A 45 -2.56 43.68 -11.07
N ASN A 46 -3.62 43.02 -11.53
CA ASN A 46 -4.87 43.68 -11.92
C ASN A 46 -5.50 44.42 -10.73
N TYR A 47 -5.57 43.77 -9.57
CA TYR A 47 -6.05 44.39 -8.34
C TYR A 47 -5.15 45.55 -7.90
N MET A 48 -3.82 45.42 -7.98
CA MET A 48 -2.89 46.52 -7.67
C MET A 48 -3.09 47.73 -8.58
N ARG A 49 -3.32 47.54 -9.89
CA ARG A 49 -3.67 48.64 -10.82
C ARG A 49 -4.95 49.34 -10.40
N PHE A 50 -5.98 48.57 -10.07
CA PHE A 50 -7.25 49.10 -9.60
C PHE A 50 -7.07 49.93 -8.32
N ALA A 51 -6.38 49.38 -7.32
CA ALA A 51 -6.12 50.04 -6.04
C ALA A 51 -5.29 51.33 -6.22
N ARG A 52 -4.26 51.30 -7.08
CA ARG A 52 -3.45 52.48 -7.41
C ARG A 52 -4.26 53.58 -8.11
N SER A 53 -5.13 53.20 -9.06
CA SER A 53 -6.03 54.15 -9.74
C SER A 53 -7.01 54.81 -8.76
N LYS A 54 -7.61 54.01 -7.88
CA LYS A 54 -8.48 54.49 -6.80
C LYS A 54 -7.74 55.45 -5.87
N ARG A 55 -6.56 55.08 -5.38
CA ARG A 55 -5.70 55.95 -4.55
C ARG A 55 -5.44 57.29 -5.25
N GLY A 56 -5.11 57.28 -6.54
CA GLY A 56 -4.89 58.49 -7.32
C GLY A 56 -6.13 59.38 -7.46
N LEU A 57 -7.33 58.80 -7.62
CA LEU A 57 -8.58 59.56 -7.64
C LEU A 57 -8.86 60.21 -6.29
N ARG A 58 -8.60 59.49 -5.19
CA ARG A 58 -8.88 59.99 -3.83
C ARG A 58 -7.95 61.12 -3.41
N LEU A 59 -6.67 61.04 -3.78
CA LEU A 59 -5.76 62.16 -3.59
C LEU A 59 -6.27 63.42 -4.31
N LYS A 60 -6.79 63.29 -5.53
CA LYS A 60 -7.40 64.42 -6.25
C LYS A 60 -8.65 64.96 -5.54
N THR A 61 -9.49 64.09 -4.98
CA THR A 61 -10.66 64.53 -4.21
C THR A 61 -10.23 65.35 -2.99
N VAL A 62 -9.21 64.90 -2.26
CA VAL A 62 -8.64 65.66 -1.14
C VAL A 62 -8.09 67.00 -1.63
N ASP A 63 -7.28 67.02 -2.70
CA ASP A 63 -6.74 68.26 -3.28
C ASP A 63 -7.86 69.23 -3.69
N SER A 64 -8.96 68.71 -4.24
CA SER A 64 -10.15 69.49 -4.58
C SER A 64 -10.79 70.14 -3.35
N CYS A 65 -10.89 69.47 -2.19
CA CYS A 65 -11.42 70.10 -0.97
C CYS A 65 -10.60 71.33 -0.56
N PHE A 66 -9.27 71.27 -0.67
CA PHE A 66 -8.41 72.42 -0.39
C PHE A 66 -8.57 73.53 -1.44
N GLN A 67 -8.71 73.15 -2.71
CA GLN A 67 -8.90 74.11 -3.79
C GLN A 67 -10.26 74.82 -3.67
N ASP A 68 -11.32 74.08 -3.35
CA ASP A 68 -12.67 74.62 -3.12
C ASP A 68 -12.68 75.62 -1.97
N LEU A 69 -11.94 75.36 -0.88
CA LEU A 69 -11.79 76.34 0.20
C LEU A 69 -11.07 77.62 -0.27
N LYS A 70 -9.96 77.47 -1.02
CA LYS A 70 -9.21 78.61 -1.53
C LYS A 70 -10.07 79.49 -2.43
N ASP A 71 -10.84 78.86 -3.32
CA ASP A 71 -11.65 79.56 -4.32
C ASP A 71 -12.94 80.17 -3.71
N SER A 72 -13.47 79.59 -2.63
CA SER A 72 -14.73 80.03 -2.02
C SER A 72 -14.58 80.95 -0.81
N ARG A 73 -13.57 80.73 0.04
CA ARG A 73 -13.40 81.44 1.32
C ARG A 73 -12.11 82.26 1.40
N LEU A 74 -11.05 81.87 0.68
CA LEU A 74 -9.76 82.58 0.73
C LEU A 74 -9.63 83.67 -0.35
N VAL A 75 -10.66 84.52 -0.49
CA VAL A 75 -10.75 85.54 -1.56
C VAL A 75 -10.29 86.93 -1.08
N GLU A 76 -10.35 87.18 0.22
CA GLU A 76 -10.02 88.48 0.83
C GLU A 76 -8.52 88.63 1.13
N GLU A 77 -8.00 89.86 1.14
CA GLU A 77 -6.58 90.14 1.40
C GLU A 77 -6.21 90.10 2.89
N THR A 78 -7.19 90.24 3.80
CA THR A 78 -6.97 90.28 5.26
C THR A 78 -7.97 89.40 5.98
N PHE A 79 -7.48 88.57 6.90
CA PHE A 79 -8.31 87.72 7.75
C PHE A 79 -7.98 87.91 9.22
N THR A 80 -9.00 87.78 10.08
CA THR A 80 -8.82 87.65 11.52
C THR A 80 -8.41 86.22 11.89
N ILE A 81 -7.84 86.05 13.08
CA ILE A 81 -7.42 84.73 13.58
C ILE A 81 -8.64 83.80 13.72
N ASP A 82 -9.78 84.33 14.18
CA ASP A 82 -11.00 83.55 14.40
C ASP A 82 -11.56 83.02 13.07
N GLU A 83 -11.60 83.85 12.02
CA GLU A 83 -12.03 83.44 10.68
C GLU A 83 -11.11 82.37 10.08
N VAL A 84 -9.79 82.53 10.21
CA VAL A 84 -8.83 81.51 9.74
C VAL A 84 -9.00 80.20 10.49
N THR A 85 -9.22 80.27 11.81
CA THR A 85 -9.43 79.07 12.63
C THR A 85 -10.71 78.35 12.21
N GLU A 86 -11.83 79.06 12.03
CA GLU A 86 -13.09 78.47 11.55
C GLU A 86 -12.93 77.83 10.16
N MET A 87 -12.21 78.48 9.25
CA MET A 87 -11.92 77.93 7.91
C MET A 87 -11.13 76.63 7.98
N LEU A 88 -10.11 76.57 8.85
CA LEU A 88 -9.28 75.37 9.03
C LEU A 88 -10.07 74.23 9.67
N ASP A 89 -10.89 74.51 10.68
CA ASP A 89 -11.74 73.51 11.35
C ASP A 89 -12.79 72.93 10.39
N GLY A 90 -13.39 73.79 9.56
CA GLY A 90 -14.31 73.39 8.50
C GLY A 90 -13.63 72.48 7.47
N LEU A 91 -12.45 72.88 6.99
CA LEU A 91 -11.67 72.07 6.05
C LEU A 91 -11.26 70.73 6.65
N GLN A 92 -10.79 70.72 7.90
CA GLN A 92 -10.44 69.50 8.62
C GLN A 92 -11.62 68.54 8.67
N THR A 93 -12.82 69.04 8.99
CA THR A 93 -14.03 68.21 9.06
C THR A 93 -14.36 67.57 7.71
N VAL A 94 -14.30 68.35 6.63
CA VAL A 94 -14.58 67.84 5.27
C VAL A 94 -13.54 66.82 4.84
N VAL A 95 -12.24 67.13 4.98
CA VAL A 95 -11.15 66.22 4.60
C VAL A 95 -11.17 64.95 5.44
N HIS A 96 -11.44 65.05 6.74
CA HIS A 96 -11.56 63.89 7.62
C HIS A 96 -12.70 62.97 7.17
N SER A 97 -13.87 63.53 6.86
CA SER A 97 -15.03 62.77 6.35
C SER A 97 -14.71 62.04 5.04
N GLU A 98 -14.05 62.71 4.09
CA GLU A 98 -13.65 62.09 2.82
C GLU A 98 -12.62 60.95 3.02
N VAL A 99 -11.63 61.15 3.88
CA VAL A 99 -10.62 60.13 4.18
C VAL A 99 -11.25 58.95 4.92
N GLU A 100 -12.06 59.18 5.94
CA GLU A 100 -12.75 58.14 6.71
C GLU A 100 -13.65 57.29 5.80
N SER A 101 -14.46 57.94 4.96
CA SER A 101 -15.32 57.28 3.97
C SER A 101 -14.51 56.37 3.04
N GLU A 102 -13.34 56.82 2.57
CA GLU A 102 -12.50 55.99 1.70
C GLU A 102 -11.80 54.83 2.44
N LEU A 103 -11.36 55.01 3.68
CA LEU A 103 -10.78 53.94 4.48
C LEU A 103 -11.80 52.82 4.75
N ILE A 104 -13.05 53.20 5.02
CA ILE A 104 -14.17 52.26 5.16
C ILE A 104 -14.40 51.54 3.83
N ASN A 105 -14.47 52.28 2.72
CA ASN A 105 -14.70 51.71 1.40
C ASN A 105 -13.57 50.76 0.96
N THR A 106 -12.32 51.06 1.31
CA THR A 106 -11.17 50.18 1.09
C THR A 106 -11.35 48.85 1.84
N SER A 107 -11.74 48.92 3.11
CA SER A 107 -12.03 47.73 3.92
C SER A 107 -13.14 46.87 3.30
N TYR A 108 -14.26 47.49 2.88
CA TYR A 108 -15.36 46.78 2.22
C TYR A 108 -14.95 46.16 0.89
N THR A 109 -14.16 46.87 0.09
CA THR A 109 -13.63 46.36 -1.17
C THR A 109 -12.76 45.12 -0.95
N ASN A 110 -11.92 45.12 0.09
CA ASN A 110 -11.06 43.99 0.43
C ASN A 110 -11.87 42.78 0.93
N VAL A 111 -12.89 43.01 1.76
CA VAL A 111 -13.81 41.94 2.20
C VAL A 111 -14.56 41.33 1.01
N LEU A 112 -14.97 42.15 0.04
CA LEU A 112 -15.61 41.64 -1.18
C LEU A 112 -14.65 40.78 -2.02
N LEU A 113 -13.39 41.20 -2.15
CA LEU A 113 -12.36 40.39 -2.82
C LEU A 113 -12.17 39.05 -2.10
N LEU A 114 -12.01 39.05 -0.78
CA LEU A 114 -11.87 37.82 0.02
C LEU A 114 -13.08 36.91 -0.14
N ARG A 115 -14.30 37.46 -0.11
CA ARG A 115 -15.53 36.70 -0.36
C ARG A 115 -15.52 36.02 -1.72
N GLN A 116 -15.08 36.73 -2.78
CA GLN A 116 -14.99 36.15 -4.12
C GLN A 116 -13.97 35.01 -4.19
N LEU A 117 -12.81 35.17 -3.55
CA LEU A 117 -11.77 34.14 -3.49
C LEU A 117 -12.25 32.91 -2.70
N PHE A 118 -12.86 33.09 -1.53
CA PHE A 118 -13.38 31.98 -0.73
C PHE A 118 -14.54 31.27 -1.41
N SER A 119 -15.44 31.99 -2.09
CA SER A 119 -16.51 31.35 -2.87
C SER A 119 -15.97 30.48 -4.02
N GLN A 120 -14.84 30.86 -4.61
CA GLN A 120 -14.16 30.01 -5.59
C GLN A 120 -13.52 28.80 -4.91
N ALA A 121 -12.79 29.00 -3.82
CA ALA A 121 -12.14 27.93 -3.06
C ALA A 121 -13.13 26.87 -2.54
N GLU A 122 -14.28 27.28 -2.04
CA GLU A 122 -15.35 26.40 -1.54
C GLU A 122 -15.92 25.49 -2.63
N LYS A 123 -16.03 25.95 -3.89
CA LYS A 123 -16.46 25.10 -5.01
C LYS A 123 -15.50 23.94 -5.26
N TRP A 124 -14.24 24.12 -4.89
CA TRP A 124 -13.20 23.10 -4.96
C TRP A 124 -12.95 22.41 -3.60
N TYR A 125 -13.83 22.64 -2.62
CA TYR A 125 -13.75 22.09 -1.26
C TYR A 125 -12.44 22.42 -0.53
N LEU A 126 -11.80 23.54 -0.88
CA LEU A 126 -10.59 24.03 -0.24
C LEU A 126 -10.94 24.88 0.98
N LYS A 127 -10.27 24.60 2.10
CA LYS A 127 -10.34 25.42 3.32
C LYS A 127 -9.11 26.32 3.38
N LEU A 128 -9.28 27.58 2.98
CA LEU A 128 -8.21 28.57 3.05
C LEU A 128 -8.19 29.22 4.45
N GLN A 129 -6.99 29.46 4.97
CA GLN A 129 -6.76 30.18 6.22
C GLN A 129 -5.74 31.28 5.97
N THR A 130 -5.99 32.46 6.54
CA THR A 130 -5.08 33.61 6.47
C THR A 130 -4.58 33.92 7.87
N ASP A 131 -3.27 34.02 8.05
CA ASP A 131 -2.70 34.55 9.28
C ASP A 131 -2.80 36.07 9.28
N ILE A 132 -3.70 36.61 10.09
CA ILE A 132 -3.94 38.05 10.23
C ILE A 132 -2.69 38.75 10.77
N SER A 133 -1.87 38.04 11.55
CA SER A 133 -0.65 38.58 12.17
C SER A 133 0.39 38.99 11.12
N GLU A 134 0.37 38.38 9.94
CA GLU A 134 1.28 38.69 8.85
C GLU A 134 0.89 39.95 8.07
N LEU A 135 -0.36 40.43 8.19
CA LEU A 135 -0.82 41.62 7.45
C LEU A 135 -0.14 42.92 7.90
N GLU A 136 0.37 42.97 9.12
CA GLU A 136 1.14 44.10 9.66
C GLU A 136 2.66 43.92 9.54
N ASN A 137 3.10 42.80 8.94
CA ASN A 137 4.51 42.53 8.75
C ASN A 137 5.12 43.55 7.77
N ARG A 138 5.93 44.47 8.31
CA ARG A 138 6.58 45.53 7.53
C ARG A 138 7.46 45.02 6.40
N GLU A 139 8.10 43.86 6.58
CA GLU A 139 8.96 43.29 5.55
C GLU A 139 8.13 42.82 4.35
N LEU A 140 7.02 42.10 4.60
CA LEU A 140 6.12 41.66 3.54
C LEU A 140 5.44 42.86 2.83
N LEU A 141 5.06 43.89 3.59
CA LEU A 141 4.51 45.12 3.01
C LEU A 141 5.53 45.85 2.13
N GLU A 142 6.80 45.93 2.54
CA GLU A 142 7.85 46.54 1.72
C GLU A 142 8.12 45.70 0.45
N GLN A 143 8.14 44.37 0.53
CA GLN A 143 8.27 43.51 -0.64
C GLN A 143 7.13 43.73 -1.65
N VAL A 144 5.88 43.84 -1.17
CA VAL A 144 4.72 44.17 -2.02
C VAL A 144 4.85 45.58 -2.61
N ALA A 145 5.37 46.55 -1.85
CA ALA A 145 5.60 47.91 -2.34
C ALA A 145 6.71 47.97 -3.39
N GLU A 146 7.81 47.22 -3.21
CA GLU A 146 8.88 47.08 -4.19
C GLU A 146 8.37 46.40 -5.47
N PHE A 147 7.54 45.36 -5.34
CA PHE A 147 6.86 44.72 -6.46
C PHE A 147 5.96 45.70 -7.22
N GLU A 148 5.09 46.45 -6.51
CA GLU A 148 4.26 47.49 -7.13
C GLU A 148 5.15 48.51 -7.88
N LYS A 149 6.23 49.00 -7.26
CA LYS A 149 7.16 49.93 -7.90
C LYS A 149 7.79 49.31 -9.15
N ALA A 150 8.26 48.07 -9.11
CA ALA A 150 8.93 47.40 -10.21
C ALA A 150 8.00 47.22 -11.43
N GLU A 151 6.76 46.79 -11.20
CA GLU A 151 5.73 46.58 -12.24
C GLU A 151 5.29 47.90 -12.90
N PHE A 152 5.30 49.02 -12.15
CA PHE A 152 4.83 50.32 -12.66
C PHE A 152 5.95 51.32 -13.05
N THR A 153 7.22 51.04 -12.77
CA THR A 153 8.36 51.85 -13.26
C THR A 153 8.92 51.33 -14.58
N SER A 154 8.84 50.02 -14.82
CA SER A 154 9.28 49.38 -16.07
C SER A 154 8.41 49.77 -17.30
N SER A 155 7.21 50.31 -17.07
CA SER A 155 6.31 50.85 -18.10
C SER A 155 6.55 52.31 -18.49
N ASN A 156 7.48 53.03 -17.83
CA ASN A 156 7.81 54.43 -18.13
C ASN A 156 8.86 54.63 -19.24
N LYS A 157 9.25 53.59 -19.98
CA LYS A 157 9.91 53.79 -21.28
C LYS A 157 8.87 54.39 -22.23
N LYS A 158 9.15 55.60 -22.72
CA LYS A 158 8.34 56.38 -23.66
C LYS A 158 7.41 55.49 -24.51
N PRO A 159 6.10 55.75 -24.55
CA PRO A 159 5.27 55.19 -25.60
C PRO A 159 5.85 55.73 -26.91
N SER A 160 6.43 54.86 -27.74
CA SER A 160 6.65 55.22 -29.13
C SER A 160 5.32 55.68 -29.67
N SER A 161 5.36 56.86 -30.29
CA SER A 161 4.31 57.55 -31.01
C SER A 161 3.75 56.70 -32.16
N GLU A 162 3.12 55.58 -31.83
CA GLU A 162 2.29 54.77 -32.68
C GLU A 162 1.22 54.16 -31.79
N LEU A 163 0.32 55.04 -31.36
CA LEU A 163 -1.09 54.72 -31.41
C LEU A 163 -1.41 54.38 -32.88
N ILE A 164 -1.05 53.18 -33.32
CA ILE A 164 -2.05 52.38 -33.98
C ILE A 164 -3.12 52.24 -32.90
N LYS A 165 -4.08 53.18 -32.93
CA LYS A 165 -5.42 52.90 -32.44
C LYS A 165 -5.65 51.46 -32.87
N PRO A 166 -6.02 50.52 -31.98
CA PRO A 166 -6.91 49.50 -32.45
C PRO A 166 -8.10 50.31 -32.96
N LYS A 167 -8.08 50.63 -34.26
CA LYS A 167 -9.27 50.78 -35.06
C LYS A 167 -10.12 49.65 -34.54
N LEU A 168 -11.24 49.98 -33.91
CA LEU A 168 -12.21 49.00 -33.44
C LEU A 168 -12.42 48.08 -34.64
N ALA A 169 -11.69 46.97 -34.64
CA ALA A 169 -11.96 45.89 -35.53
C ALA A 169 -13.38 45.52 -35.15
N PRO A 170 -14.24 45.21 -36.13
CA PRO A 170 -15.52 44.61 -35.83
C PRO A 170 -15.29 43.56 -34.75
N LEU A 171 -16.13 43.60 -33.71
CA LEU A 171 -16.03 42.88 -32.43
C LEU A 171 -16.09 41.34 -32.60
N ASN A 172 -15.25 40.80 -33.46
CA ASN A 172 -15.38 39.49 -34.08
C ASN A 172 -14.07 38.69 -34.08
N GLU A 173 -12.89 39.32 -33.90
CA GLU A 173 -11.61 38.61 -34.10
C GLU A 173 -10.64 38.58 -32.91
N GLY A 174 -10.60 39.57 -31.99
CA GLY A 174 -9.65 39.54 -30.86
C GLY A 174 -10.02 38.58 -29.71
N GLY A 175 -11.31 38.57 -29.32
CA GLY A 175 -11.84 37.58 -28.39
C GLY A 175 -11.92 36.19 -29.04
N SER A 176 -12.22 36.15 -30.34
CA SER A 176 -12.28 34.93 -31.13
C SER A 176 -10.89 34.29 -31.30
N GLU A 177 -9.80 35.05 -31.43
CA GLU A 177 -8.44 34.50 -31.47
C GLU A 177 -7.97 33.91 -30.14
N LEU A 178 -8.26 34.55 -29.01
CA LEU A 178 -7.95 33.99 -27.69
C LEU A 178 -8.83 32.78 -27.36
N LEU A 179 -10.12 32.86 -27.70
CA LEU A 179 -11.02 31.71 -27.65
C LEU A 179 -10.56 30.60 -28.58
N ASN A 180 -10.10 30.90 -29.80
CA ASN A 180 -9.58 29.90 -30.74
C ASN A 180 -8.29 29.27 -30.21
N LYS A 181 -7.39 30.04 -29.59
CA LYS A 181 -6.19 29.49 -28.93
C LYS A 181 -6.56 28.56 -27.76
N GLU A 182 -7.52 28.96 -26.93
CA GLU A 182 -7.99 28.13 -25.82
C GLU A 182 -8.76 26.90 -26.34
N ILE A 183 -9.58 27.05 -27.39
CA ILE A 183 -10.25 25.95 -28.10
C ILE A 183 -9.21 25.00 -28.67
N THR A 184 -8.13 25.49 -29.28
CA THR A 184 -7.07 24.65 -29.84
C THR A 184 -6.34 23.90 -28.72
N ARG A 185 -5.99 24.58 -27.61
CA ARG A 185 -5.37 23.96 -26.43
C ARG A 185 -6.28 22.89 -25.81
N LEU A 186 -7.56 23.20 -25.63
CA LEU A 186 -8.57 22.29 -25.10
C LEU A 186 -8.86 21.14 -26.08
N GLN A 187 -8.74 21.35 -27.38
CA GLN A 187 -8.83 20.29 -28.39
C GLN A 187 -7.62 19.37 -28.33
N GLU A 188 -6.40 19.91 -28.24
CA GLU A 188 -5.17 19.13 -28.06
C GLU A 188 -5.21 18.32 -26.77
N GLU A 189 -5.66 18.93 -25.67
CA GLU A 189 -5.82 18.26 -24.39
C GLU A 189 -6.91 17.20 -24.44
N ASN A 190 -8.05 17.46 -25.10
CA ASN A 190 -9.08 16.46 -25.35
C ASN A 190 -8.58 15.29 -26.21
N GLU A 191 -7.81 15.54 -27.27
CA GLU A 191 -7.23 14.47 -28.09
C GLU A 191 -6.18 13.66 -27.30
N LYS A 192 -5.38 14.31 -26.46
CA LYS A 192 -4.47 13.64 -25.53
C LYS A 192 -5.21 12.80 -24.49
N LEU A 193 -6.34 13.30 -23.98
CA LEU A 193 -7.19 12.56 -23.06
C LEU A 193 -7.88 11.40 -23.76
N LYS A 194 -8.46 11.58 -24.96
CA LYS A 194 -9.06 10.52 -25.78
C LYS A 194 -8.06 9.42 -26.13
N THR A 195 -6.84 9.77 -26.50
CA THR A 195 -5.78 8.79 -26.81
C THR A 195 -5.36 8.01 -25.56
N ARG A 196 -5.23 8.66 -24.41
CA ARG A 196 -5.04 7.98 -23.11
C ARG A 196 -6.21 7.08 -22.77
N LEU A 197 -7.45 7.56 -22.93
CA LEU A 197 -8.67 6.81 -22.64
C LEU A 197 -8.75 5.57 -23.52
N LYS A 198 -8.50 5.71 -24.83
CA LYS A 198 -8.44 4.58 -25.78
C LYS A 198 -7.33 3.58 -25.44
N THR A 199 -6.18 4.06 -24.96
CA THR A 199 -5.08 3.19 -24.51
C THR A 199 -5.48 2.40 -23.26
N ILE A 200 -6.08 3.07 -22.27
CA ILE A 200 -6.57 2.44 -21.04
C ILE A 200 -7.71 1.47 -21.34
N GLU A 201 -8.65 1.82 -22.23
CA GLU A 201 -9.70 0.92 -22.69
C GLU A 201 -9.12 -0.32 -23.36
N THR A 202 -8.14 -0.16 -24.24
CA THR A 202 -7.47 -1.30 -24.91
C THR A 202 -6.73 -2.18 -23.89
N GLN A 203 -6.09 -1.57 -22.90
CA GLN A 203 -5.44 -2.31 -21.80
C GLN A 203 -6.47 -3.05 -20.95
N ALA A 204 -7.59 -2.40 -20.60
CA ALA A 204 -8.65 -3.00 -19.80
C ALA A 204 -9.33 -4.16 -20.53
N THR A 205 -9.60 -4.04 -21.85
CA THR A 205 -10.15 -5.14 -22.65
C THR A 205 -9.14 -6.28 -22.78
N SER A 206 -7.86 -5.99 -23.01
CA SER A 206 -6.82 -7.04 -23.05
C SER A 206 -6.68 -7.78 -21.73
N ALA A 207 -6.70 -7.06 -20.59
CA ALA A 207 -6.64 -7.64 -19.26
C ALA A 207 -7.90 -8.47 -18.95
N LEU A 208 -9.07 -8.05 -19.44
CA LEU A 208 -10.32 -8.81 -19.30
C LEU A 208 -10.27 -10.11 -20.12
N ASP A 209 -9.74 -10.06 -21.35
CA ASP A 209 -9.54 -11.24 -22.19
C ASP A 209 -8.57 -12.22 -21.54
N GLU A 210 -7.45 -11.75 -21.01
CA GLU A 210 -6.50 -12.57 -20.26
C GLU A 210 -7.12 -13.17 -19.01
N LYS A 211 -7.85 -12.37 -18.22
CA LYS A 211 -8.61 -12.86 -17.07
C LYS A 211 -9.58 -13.97 -17.47
N SER A 212 -10.31 -13.80 -18.57
CA SER A 212 -11.27 -14.81 -19.04
C SER A 212 -10.58 -16.12 -19.46
N LYS A 213 -9.38 -16.04 -20.06
CA LYS A 213 -8.57 -17.21 -20.42
C LYS A 213 -8.05 -17.92 -19.17
N LEU A 214 -7.52 -17.15 -18.21
CA LEU A 214 -7.03 -17.69 -16.95
C LEU A 214 -8.17 -18.33 -16.12
N GLU A 215 -9.35 -17.72 -16.08
CA GLU A 215 -10.53 -18.31 -15.42
C GLU A 215 -10.97 -19.61 -16.07
N LYS A 216 -10.92 -19.72 -17.40
CA LYS A 216 -11.19 -20.99 -18.11
C LYS A 216 -10.16 -22.05 -17.75
N SER A 217 -8.86 -21.73 -17.86
CA SER A 217 -7.79 -22.67 -17.49
C SER A 217 -7.87 -23.10 -16.02
N LEU A 218 -8.27 -22.21 -15.12
CA LEU A 218 -8.46 -22.54 -13.71
C LEU A 218 -9.65 -23.49 -13.49
N LYS A 219 -10.77 -23.29 -14.20
CA LYS A 219 -11.89 -24.24 -14.17
C LYS A 219 -11.50 -25.60 -14.73
N ASP A 220 -10.76 -25.65 -15.83
CA ASP A 220 -10.30 -26.90 -16.43
C ASP A 220 -9.38 -27.66 -15.46
N LEU A 221 -8.44 -26.97 -14.82
CA LEU A 221 -7.59 -27.55 -13.78
C LEU A 221 -8.38 -28.03 -12.56
N GLN A 222 -9.41 -27.29 -12.14
CA GLN A 222 -10.30 -27.72 -11.05
C GLN A 222 -11.11 -28.97 -11.41
N MET A 223 -11.57 -29.09 -12.65
CA MET A 223 -12.27 -30.30 -13.13
C MET A 223 -11.32 -31.49 -13.12
N ILE A 224 -10.11 -31.35 -13.67
CA ILE A 224 -9.08 -32.41 -13.67
C ILE A 224 -8.70 -32.81 -12.24
N GLN A 225 -8.55 -31.85 -11.33
CA GLN A 225 -8.26 -32.13 -9.93
C GLN A 225 -9.44 -32.81 -9.22
N GLY A 226 -10.67 -32.41 -9.54
CA GLY A 226 -11.90 -33.03 -9.06
C GLY A 226 -11.95 -34.50 -9.48
N ASP A 227 -11.74 -34.78 -10.76
CA ASP A 227 -11.75 -36.13 -11.35
C ASP A 227 -10.63 -37.00 -10.80
N GLN A 228 -9.41 -36.45 -10.63
CA GLN A 228 -8.31 -37.17 -9.97
C GLN A 228 -8.64 -37.47 -8.51
N LYS A 229 -9.24 -36.53 -7.78
CA LYS A 229 -9.58 -36.72 -6.37
C LYS A 229 -10.69 -37.76 -6.20
N THR A 230 -11.70 -37.78 -7.07
CA THR A 230 -12.73 -38.83 -7.06
C THR A 230 -12.15 -40.19 -7.40
N ASN A 231 -11.29 -40.29 -8.42
CA ASN A 231 -10.61 -41.55 -8.75
C ASN A 231 -9.73 -42.06 -7.60
N ILE A 232 -8.89 -41.19 -7.01
CA ILE A 232 -8.07 -41.56 -5.84
C ILE A 232 -8.94 -41.97 -4.66
N THR A 233 -10.07 -41.30 -4.43
CA THR A 233 -10.98 -41.65 -3.32
C THR A 233 -11.65 -43.01 -3.56
N GLN A 234 -12.02 -43.30 -4.81
CA GLN A 234 -12.56 -44.60 -5.19
C GLN A 234 -11.50 -45.71 -5.05
N ASP A 235 -10.28 -45.49 -5.55
CA ASP A 235 -9.16 -46.44 -5.42
C ASP A 235 -8.83 -46.73 -3.95
N ILE A 236 -8.86 -45.70 -3.09
CA ILE A 236 -8.66 -45.86 -1.63
C ILE A 236 -9.80 -46.69 -1.04
N SER A 237 -11.06 -46.44 -1.39
CA SER A 237 -12.20 -47.21 -0.91
C SER A 237 -12.12 -48.68 -1.34
N GLU A 238 -11.77 -48.94 -2.60
CA GLU A 238 -11.57 -50.31 -3.10
C GLU A 238 -10.40 -51.00 -2.39
N LEU A 239 -9.32 -50.28 -2.12
CA LEU A 239 -8.19 -50.81 -1.36
C LEU A 239 -8.56 -51.09 0.10
N GLU A 240 -9.34 -50.23 0.75
CA GLU A 240 -9.85 -50.44 2.11
C GLU A 240 -10.74 -51.69 2.18
N ASP A 241 -11.60 -51.91 1.18
CA ASP A 241 -12.44 -53.11 1.07
C ASP A 241 -11.59 -54.38 0.91
N THR A 242 -10.58 -54.35 0.03
CA THR A 242 -9.68 -55.51 -0.16
C THR A 242 -8.85 -55.81 1.08
N VAL A 243 -8.36 -54.80 1.79
CA VAL A 243 -7.62 -54.96 3.05
C VAL A 243 -8.54 -55.52 4.14
N SER A 244 -9.78 -55.07 4.20
CA SER A 244 -10.78 -55.57 5.15
C SER A 244 -11.14 -57.03 4.88
N ALA A 245 -11.35 -57.38 3.61
CA ALA A 245 -11.59 -58.76 3.19
C ALA A 245 -10.40 -59.67 3.51
N LEU A 246 -9.17 -59.20 3.25
CA LEU A 246 -7.94 -59.94 3.55
C LEU A 246 -7.78 -60.15 5.06
N ARG A 247 -8.06 -59.13 5.89
CA ARG A 247 -8.06 -59.26 7.36
C ARG A 247 -9.06 -60.31 7.84
N CYS A 248 -10.28 -60.28 7.32
CA CYS A 248 -11.32 -61.26 7.66
C CYS A 248 -10.90 -62.68 7.28
N GLN A 249 -10.27 -62.87 6.11
CA GLN A 249 -9.72 -64.16 5.71
C GLN A 249 -8.59 -64.63 6.63
N PHE A 250 -7.65 -63.74 6.98
CA PHE A 250 -6.56 -64.07 7.91
C PHE A 250 -7.09 -64.48 9.28
N GLU A 251 -8.05 -63.73 9.82
CA GLU A 251 -8.67 -64.04 11.11
C GLU A 251 -9.38 -65.39 11.07
N LYS A 252 -10.12 -65.67 9.98
CA LYS A 252 -10.77 -66.97 9.77
C LYS A 252 -9.76 -68.11 9.72
N THR A 253 -8.70 -67.98 8.90
CA THR A 253 -7.66 -69.01 8.79
C THR A 253 -6.92 -69.24 10.12
N LEU A 254 -6.67 -68.18 10.88
CA LEU A 254 -6.02 -68.27 12.19
C LEU A 254 -6.92 -68.98 13.20
N ASN A 255 -8.22 -68.66 13.21
CA ASN A 255 -9.20 -69.35 14.04
C ASN A 255 -9.36 -70.83 13.66
N ASP A 256 -9.45 -71.14 12.36
CA ASP A 256 -9.54 -72.52 11.86
C ASP A 256 -8.28 -73.32 12.22
N SER A 257 -7.09 -72.72 12.07
CA SER A 257 -5.82 -73.34 12.45
C SER A 257 -5.74 -73.59 13.96
N THR A 258 -6.17 -72.61 14.77
CA THR A 258 -6.20 -72.73 16.23
C THR A 258 -7.19 -73.80 16.69
N ALA A 259 -8.37 -73.88 16.07
CA ALA A 259 -9.37 -74.91 16.36
C ALA A 259 -8.84 -76.30 15.99
N ASN A 260 -8.20 -76.45 14.83
CA ASN A 260 -7.57 -77.70 14.41
C ASN A 260 -6.42 -78.10 15.35
N GLN A 261 -5.61 -77.14 15.80
CA GLN A 261 -4.53 -77.39 16.77
C GLN A 261 -5.09 -77.92 18.09
N LYS A 262 -6.13 -77.29 18.64
CA LYS A 262 -6.81 -77.76 19.85
C LYS A 262 -7.40 -79.16 19.68
N PHE A 263 -8.06 -79.42 18.55
CA PHE A 263 -8.61 -80.74 18.25
C PHE A 263 -7.53 -81.81 18.17
N LEU A 264 -6.38 -81.52 17.54
CA LEU A 264 -5.25 -82.45 17.48
C LEU A 264 -4.63 -82.68 18.86
N GLU A 265 -4.52 -81.64 19.69
CA GLU A 265 -4.02 -81.75 21.05
C GLU A 265 -4.95 -82.61 21.93
N GLU A 266 -6.26 -82.40 21.85
CA GLU A 266 -7.26 -83.23 22.54
C GLU A 266 -7.19 -84.70 22.10
N ASN A 267 -7.09 -84.95 20.78
CA ASN A 267 -6.95 -86.32 20.26
C ASN A 267 -5.64 -86.98 20.69
N LEU A 268 -4.54 -86.22 20.79
CA LEU A 268 -3.26 -86.73 21.27
C LEU A 268 -3.35 -87.11 22.75
N VAL A 269 -4.03 -86.28 23.56
CA VAL A 269 -4.26 -86.58 24.97
C VAL A 269 -5.13 -87.83 25.15
N THR A 270 -6.22 -87.97 24.40
CA THR A 270 -7.09 -89.15 24.49
C THR A 270 -6.37 -90.41 24.04
N THR A 271 -5.69 -90.39 22.89
CA THR A 271 -4.89 -91.55 22.43
C THR A 271 -3.77 -91.91 23.40
N LYS A 272 -3.11 -90.93 24.03
CA LYS A 272 -2.12 -91.19 25.09
C LYS A 272 -2.76 -91.87 26.31
N HIS A 273 -3.95 -91.45 26.72
CA HIS A 273 -4.67 -92.07 27.83
C HIS A 273 -5.07 -93.53 27.50
N ASP A 274 -5.60 -93.76 26.30
CA ASP A 274 -5.95 -95.10 25.83
C ASP A 274 -4.72 -96.02 25.74
N LEU A 275 -3.59 -95.50 25.25
CA LEU A 275 -2.33 -96.25 25.21
C LEU A 275 -1.86 -96.64 26.61
N LEU A 276 -1.88 -95.70 27.57
CA LEU A 276 -1.53 -96.00 28.96
C LEU A 276 -2.45 -97.06 29.57
N LYS A 277 -3.75 -97.00 29.25
CA LYS A 277 -4.73 -98.00 29.70
C LYS A 277 -4.44 -99.38 29.13
N VAL A 278 -4.13 -99.48 27.83
CA VAL A 278 -3.72 -100.74 27.20
C VAL A 278 -2.41 -101.25 27.78
N GLN A 279 -1.45 -100.36 28.05
CA GLN A 279 -0.18 -100.71 28.69
C GLN A 279 -0.37 -101.30 30.09
N ASP A 280 -1.28 -100.74 30.90
CA ASP A 280 -1.62 -101.27 32.23
C ASP A 280 -2.37 -102.62 32.13
N GLN A 281 -3.30 -102.75 31.17
CA GLN A 281 -3.96 -104.02 30.88
C GLN A 281 -2.97 -105.10 30.44
N LEU A 282 -1.97 -104.73 29.64
CA LEU A 282 -0.93 -105.65 29.19
C LEU A 282 -0.03 -106.07 30.36
N SER A 283 0.39 -105.13 31.22
CA SER A 283 1.17 -105.43 32.42
C SER A 283 0.42 -106.32 33.42
N THR A 284 -0.89 -106.10 33.60
CA THR A 284 -1.72 -106.94 34.46
C THR A 284 -1.91 -108.34 33.87
N ALA A 285 -2.16 -108.45 32.57
CA ALA A 285 -2.24 -109.73 31.86
C ALA A 285 -0.90 -110.50 31.90
N GLU A 286 0.24 -109.82 31.74
CA GLU A 286 1.57 -110.42 31.91
C GLU A 286 1.78 -110.96 33.32
N LYS A 287 1.43 -110.19 34.36
CA LYS A 287 1.50 -110.66 35.76
C LYS A 287 0.59 -111.85 36.03
N GLU A 288 -0.61 -111.87 35.45
CA GLU A 288 -1.52 -113.01 35.56
C GLU A 288 -1.01 -114.25 34.82
N LEU A 289 -0.46 -114.06 33.62
CA LEU A 289 0.13 -115.14 32.84
C LEU A 289 1.34 -115.72 33.57
N GLU A 290 2.20 -114.88 34.14
CA GLU A 290 3.33 -115.30 34.97
C GLU A 290 2.85 -116.10 36.19
N LYS A 291 1.80 -115.65 36.88
CA LYS A 291 1.18 -116.42 37.98
C LYS A 291 0.64 -117.77 37.50
N LYS A 292 -0.07 -117.82 36.36
CA LYS A 292 -0.60 -119.08 35.78
C LYS A 292 0.54 -120.00 35.33
N PHE A 293 1.60 -119.46 34.75
CA PHE A 293 2.81 -120.18 34.37
C PHE A 293 3.46 -120.83 35.59
N GLN A 294 3.65 -120.08 36.69
CA GLN A 294 4.16 -120.61 37.95
C GLN A 294 3.27 -121.70 38.57
N GLN A 295 1.97 -121.68 38.28
CA GLN A 295 1.01 -122.70 38.71
C GLN A 295 0.93 -123.92 37.79
N THR A 296 1.59 -123.90 36.63
CA THR A 296 1.53 -125.01 35.68
C THR A 296 2.26 -126.24 36.22
N ALA A 297 1.70 -127.44 36.02
CA ALA A 297 2.26 -128.69 36.54
C ALA A 297 3.71 -128.93 36.07
N ALA A 298 4.03 -128.55 34.84
CA ALA A 298 5.40 -128.60 34.30
C ALA A 298 6.37 -127.73 35.11
N TYR A 299 6.01 -126.47 35.42
CA TYR A 299 6.86 -125.57 36.22
C TYR A 299 6.99 -126.04 37.67
N ARG A 300 5.89 -126.49 38.30
CA ARG A 300 5.94 -127.05 39.66
C ARG A 300 6.83 -128.29 39.73
N ASN A 301 6.65 -129.24 38.80
CA ASN A 301 7.48 -130.45 38.74
C ASN A 301 8.96 -130.09 38.53
N MET A 302 9.25 -129.15 37.61
CA MET A 302 10.61 -128.68 37.39
C MET A 302 11.20 -128.01 38.63
N LYS A 303 10.45 -127.12 39.31
CA LYS A 303 10.85 -126.47 40.56
C LYS A 303 11.09 -127.47 41.69
N GLU A 304 10.26 -128.51 41.79
CA GLU A 304 10.39 -129.56 42.78
C GLU A 304 11.62 -130.45 42.51
N ILE A 305 11.87 -130.80 41.25
CA ILE A 305 13.10 -131.50 40.83
C ILE A 305 14.34 -130.65 41.13
N LEU A 306 14.30 -129.35 40.82
CA LEU A 306 15.41 -128.43 41.07
C LEU A 306 15.68 -128.26 42.57
N ASN A 307 14.64 -128.13 43.39
CA ASN A 307 14.76 -128.10 44.84
C ASN A 307 15.30 -129.42 45.40
N LYS A 308 14.80 -130.57 44.93
CA LYS A 308 15.32 -131.90 45.31
C LYS A 308 16.79 -132.06 44.93
N LYS A 309 17.18 -131.66 43.71
CA LYS A 309 18.60 -131.68 43.28
C LYS A 309 19.46 -130.72 44.12
N ASN A 310 18.96 -129.53 44.45
CA ASN A 310 19.67 -128.60 45.33
C ASN A 310 19.84 -129.13 46.75
N GLU A 311 18.82 -129.77 47.31
CA GLU A 311 18.94 -130.44 48.62
C GLU A 311 19.87 -131.65 48.54
N GLN A 312 19.83 -132.44 47.47
CA GLN A 312 20.83 -133.49 47.22
C GLN A 312 22.24 -132.92 47.12
N ILE A 313 22.45 -131.79 46.44
CA ILE A 313 23.75 -131.10 46.37
C ILE A 313 24.17 -130.59 47.75
N LYS A 314 23.27 -130.01 48.55
CA LYS A 314 23.57 -129.61 49.92
C LYS A 314 23.96 -130.81 50.79
N ASP A 315 23.25 -131.91 50.65
CA ASP A 315 23.50 -133.12 51.44
C ASP A 315 24.80 -133.80 51.00
N LEU A 316 25.08 -133.84 49.70
CA LEU A 316 26.38 -134.24 49.16
C LEU A 316 27.51 -133.32 49.62
N ARG A 317 27.29 -132.00 49.69
CA ARG A 317 28.25 -131.02 50.25
C ARG A 317 28.46 -131.23 51.74
N ARG A 318 27.42 -131.53 52.52
CA ARG A 318 27.53 -131.88 53.95
C ARG A 318 28.27 -133.21 54.16
N ARG A 319 28.01 -134.20 53.31
CA ARG A 319 28.73 -135.48 53.35
C ARG A 319 30.19 -135.28 52.99
N LEU A 320 30.50 -134.52 51.93
CA LEU A 320 31.86 -134.11 51.58
C LEU A 320 32.54 -133.37 52.73
N SER A 321 31.86 -132.44 53.40
CA SER A 321 32.45 -131.70 54.52
C SER A 321 32.72 -132.58 55.75
N ARG A 322 31.98 -133.68 55.94
CA ARG A 322 32.26 -134.67 57.00
C ARG A 322 33.45 -135.54 56.65
N THR A 323 33.68 -135.85 55.37
CA THR A 323 34.85 -136.65 54.95
C THR A 323 36.11 -135.81 54.80
N THR A 324 36.02 -134.51 54.52
CA THR A 324 37.19 -133.60 54.53
C THR A 324 37.55 -133.06 55.91
N ALA A 325 36.68 -133.23 56.92
CA ALA A 325 36.98 -132.94 58.33
C ALA A 325 37.53 -134.16 59.11
N ALA A 326 37.81 -135.28 58.42
CA ALA A 326 38.48 -136.47 58.97
C ALA A 326 39.88 -136.66 58.37
N PHE A 327 40.51 -135.56 57.94
CA PHE A 327 41.97 -135.39 57.92
C PHE A 327 42.44 -134.90 59.28
#